data_AF-A0A2V2E6L8-F1
#
_entry.id   AF-A0A2V2E6L8-F1
#
_cell.length_a   1.000
_cell.length_b   1.000
_cell.length_c   1.000
_cell.angle_alpha   90.00
_cell.angle_beta   90.00
_cell.angle_gamma   90.00
#
_symmetry.space_group_name_H-M   'P 1'
#
loop_
_entity.id
_entity.type
_entity.pdbx_description
1 polymer ?
#
loop_
_entity_poly.entity_id
_entity_poly.type
_entity_poly.pdbx_seq_one_letter_code
_entity_poly.pdbx_strand_id
1 'polypeptide(L)'
;MENKPVLNRREVKRQKTAKTIKGAAARIVIMTAVLLIVCFAVMGINRLTDYIRAKNYRALSDEEIAYALVRGEEKEAENADASSEKRLELARAACSIVGKVNYFWGGKSSAAGVDPAWGELREVTSGGSESSGQVRPYGLDCSGFVSWAFIQLGYSFSEMETLLGNGTWNQWDRSADIAYNDIRVGDVAFMDRYPTDQGNHIGICIGFLENGEPVFAHCSSSYDNVVVTTRGTAFNYARRPNIFN
;
A
#
# COMPACT_ATOMS: atom_id res chain seq x y z
N MET A 1 74.23 30.56 -0.16
CA MET A 1 73.80 29.38 0.61
C MET A 1 72.64 29.81 1.49
N GLU A 2 71.43 29.41 1.13
CA GLU A 2 70.22 29.87 1.79
C GLU A 2 69.98 29.04 3.07
N ASN A 3 70.04 29.70 4.23
CA ASN A 3 69.91 29.09 5.55
C ASN A 3 68.46 28.67 5.79
N LYS A 4 68.14 27.37 5.68
CA LYS A 4 66.80 26.89 6.06
C LYS A 4 66.69 26.88 7.60
N PRO A 5 65.62 27.45 8.18
CA PRO A 5 65.44 27.48 9.63
C PRO A 5 65.26 26.06 10.18
N VAL A 6 66.02 25.72 11.22
CA VAL A 6 65.91 24.45 11.95
C VAL A 6 64.74 24.56 12.93
N LEU A 7 63.63 23.92 12.61
CA LEU A 7 62.42 23.91 13.43
C LEU A 7 62.65 23.21 14.78
N ASN A 8 62.15 23.81 15.86
CA ASN A 8 62.17 23.21 17.21
C ASN A 8 61.25 21.97 17.26
N ARG A 9 61.61 20.96 18.07
CA ARG A 9 60.81 19.74 18.33
C ARG A 9 59.31 20.01 18.58
N ARG A 10 58.95 21.11 19.25
CA ARG A 10 57.54 21.54 19.47
C ARG A 10 56.86 21.98 18.18
N GLU A 11 57.54 22.72 17.32
CA GLU A 11 57.01 23.16 16.03
C GLU A 11 56.85 21.99 15.05
N VAL A 12 57.81 21.06 15.03
CA VAL A 12 57.72 19.81 14.26
C VAL A 12 56.49 19.00 14.71
N LYS A 13 56.24 18.90 16.02
CA LYS A 13 55.05 18.20 16.56
C LYS A 13 53.76 18.91 16.15
N ARG A 14 53.72 20.25 16.22
CA ARG A 14 52.56 21.08 15.82
C ARG A 14 52.26 20.96 14.32
N GLN A 15 53.29 20.96 13.46
CA GLN A 15 53.15 20.76 12.02
C GLN A 15 52.65 19.34 11.68
N LYS A 16 53.17 18.31 12.35
CA LYS A 16 52.67 16.93 12.20
C LYS A 16 51.20 16.82 12.59
N THR A 17 50.81 17.35 13.75
CA THR A 17 49.41 17.35 14.20
C THR A 17 48.50 18.12 13.23
N ALA A 18 48.91 19.30 12.75
CA ALA A 18 48.13 20.06 11.77
C ALA A 18 47.97 19.32 10.43
N LYS A 19 49.01 18.61 9.97
CA LYS A 19 48.95 17.78 8.75
C LYS A 19 48.00 16.59 8.93
N THR A 20 48.03 15.93 10.09
CA THR A 20 47.10 14.84 10.43
C THR A 20 45.66 15.33 10.49
N ILE A 21 45.40 16.49 11.14
CA ILE A 21 44.07 17.10 11.22
C ILE A 21 43.55 17.47 9.83
N LYS A 22 44.38 18.09 8.98
CA LYS A 22 44.00 18.40 7.58
C LYS A 22 43.70 17.15 6.77
N GLY A 23 44.49 16.09 6.94
CA GLY A 23 44.25 14.79 6.28
C GLY A 23 42.95 14.12 6.75
N ALA A 24 42.64 14.20 8.05
CA ALA A 24 41.38 13.72 8.60
C ALA A 24 40.19 14.54 8.10
N ALA A 25 40.28 15.87 8.09
CA ALA A 25 39.24 16.75 7.58
C ALA A 25 38.95 16.51 6.09
N ALA A 26 40.00 16.34 5.27
CA ALA A 26 39.83 16.00 3.85
C ALA A 26 39.11 14.66 3.64
N ARG A 27 39.43 13.64 4.44
CA ARG A 27 38.74 12.34 4.41
C ARG A 27 37.27 12.46 4.80
N ILE A 28 36.96 13.25 5.83
CA ILE A 28 35.57 13.52 6.24
C ILE A 28 34.81 14.19 5.10
N VAL A 29 35.36 15.25 4.48
CA VAL A 29 34.72 15.94 3.37
C VAL A 29 34.45 14.99 2.19
N ILE A 30 35.42 14.14 1.83
CA ILE A 30 35.24 13.14 0.77
C ILE A 30 34.14 12.14 1.14
N MET A 31 34.15 11.59 2.36
CA MET A 31 33.12 10.65 2.81
C MET A 31 31.73 11.27 2.79
N THR A 32 31.59 12.52 3.24
CA THR A 32 30.31 13.24 3.21
C THR A 32 29.86 13.50 1.78
N ALA A 33 30.76 13.88 0.87
CA ALA A 33 30.43 14.07 -0.54
C ALA A 33 29.97 12.76 -1.20
N VAL A 34 30.65 11.65 -0.94
CA VAL A 34 30.25 10.32 -1.42
C VAL A 34 28.88 9.93 -0.87
N LEU A 35 28.64 10.13 0.44
CA LEU A 35 27.34 9.84 1.04
C LEU A 35 26.22 10.67 0.42
N LEU A 36 26.44 11.97 0.19
CA LEU A 36 25.47 12.83 -0.47
C LEU A 36 25.17 12.37 -1.90
N ILE A 37 26.20 12.01 -2.68
CA ILE A 37 26.02 11.49 -4.05
C ILE A 37 25.16 10.21 -4.01
N VAL A 38 25.46 9.28 -3.10
CA VAL A 38 24.66 8.06 -2.93
C VAL A 38 23.22 8.39 -2.53
N CYS A 39 23.00 9.29 -1.58
CA CYS A 39 21.65 9.73 -1.20
C CYS A 39 20.89 10.34 -2.38
N PHE A 40 21.51 11.21 -3.18
CA PHE A 40 20.88 11.78 -4.37
C PHE A 40 20.57 10.73 -5.43
N ALA A 41 21.48 9.77 -5.64
CA ALA A 41 21.24 8.65 -6.56
C ALA A 41 20.05 7.80 -6.10
N VAL A 42 19.98 7.43 -4.81
CA VAL A 42 18.86 6.66 -4.25
C VAL A 42 17.55 7.44 -4.37
N MET A 43 17.53 8.74 -4.04
CA MET A 43 16.34 9.58 -4.21
C MET A 43 15.91 9.66 -5.69
N GLY A 44 16.86 9.76 -6.62
CA GLY A 44 16.58 9.76 -8.06
C GLY A 44 15.96 8.45 -8.53
N ILE A 45 16.51 7.31 -8.10
CA ILE A 45 15.99 5.98 -8.40
C ILE A 45 14.58 5.80 -7.83
N ASN A 46 14.36 6.21 -6.58
CA ASN A 46 13.04 6.12 -5.93
C ASN A 46 12.00 6.94 -6.69
N ARG A 47 12.31 8.20 -7.03
CA ARG A 47 11.41 9.05 -7.84
C ARG A 47 11.09 8.47 -9.20
N LEU A 48 12.08 7.91 -9.89
CA LEU A 48 11.85 7.25 -11.17
C LEU A 48 10.97 6.00 -11.01
N THR A 49 11.20 5.23 -9.96
CA THR A 49 10.39 4.04 -9.65
C THR A 49 8.94 4.44 -9.38
N ASP A 50 8.71 5.46 -8.56
CA ASP A 50 7.36 5.97 -8.27
C ASP A 50 6.69 6.53 -9.52
N TYR A 51 7.44 7.22 -10.37
CA TYR A 51 6.95 7.70 -11.66
C TYR A 51 6.49 6.55 -12.56
N ILE A 52 7.29 5.49 -12.68
CA ILE A 52 6.93 4.29 -13.48
C ILE A 52 5.70 3.60 -12.88
N ARG A 53 5.67 3.41 -11.55
CA ARG A 53 4.52 2.81 -10.86
C ARG A 53 3.25 3.63 -11.08
N ALA A 54 3.31 4.94 -10.93
CA ALA A 54 2.18 5.83 -11.17
C ALA A 54 1.68 5.75 -12.61
N LYS A 55 2.59 5.64 -13.60
CA LYS A 55 2.22 5.46 -15.01
C LYS A 55 1.61 4.10 -15.33
N ASN A 56 1.99 3.07 -14.58
CA ASN A 56 1.47 1.72 -14.76
C ASN A 56 0.18 1.47 -13.96
N TYR A 57 -0.25 2.41 -13.12
CA TYR A 57 -1.51 2.31 -12.39
C TYR A 57 -2.70 2.40 -13.35
N ARG A 58 -3.45 1.30 -13.46
CA ARG A 58 -4.63 1.23 -14.31
C ARG A 58 -5.60 0.18 -13.81
N ALA A 59 -6.87 0.33 -14.19
CA ALA A 59 -7.86 -0.72 -14.10
C ALA A 59 -7.54 -1.86 -15.08
N LEU A 60 -7.86 -3.08 -14.65
CA LEU A 60 -7.75 -4.30 -15.46
C LEU A 60 -9.06 -4.55 -16.22
N SER A 61 -8.97 -5.24 -17.36
CA SER A 61 -10.14 -5.81 -18.04
C SER A 61 -10.65 -7.07 -17.34
N ASP A 62 -11.85 -7.51 -17.69
CA ASP A 62 -12.45 -8.73 -17.15
C ASP A 62 -11.58 -9.97 -17.42
N GLU A 63 -10.94 -10.04 -18.60
CA GLU A 63 -10.03 -11.13 -18.96
C GLU A 63 -8.76 -11.12 -18.09
N GLU A 64 -8.21 -9.94 -17.82
CA GLU A 64 -7.03 -9.79 -16.96
C GLU A 64 -7.36 -10.13 -15.50
N ILE A 65 -8.56 -9.78 -15.03
CA ILE A 65 -9.04 -10.15 -13.70
C ILE A 65 -9.21 -11.67 -13.60
N ALA A 66 -9.84 -12.29 -14.61
CA ALA A 66 -10.02 -13.74 -14.66
C ALA A 66 -8.67 -14.47 -14.66
N TYR A 67 -7.71 -13.99 -15.46
CA TYR A 67 -6.34 -14.51 -15.47
C TYR A 67 -5.69 -14.38 -14.08
N ALA A 68 -5.78 -13.20 -13.46
CA ALA A 68 -5.17 -12.96 -12.16
C ALA A 68 -5.72 -13.88 -11.06
N LEU A 69 -7.05 -14.11 -11.05
CA LEU A 69 -7.70 -15.04 -10.13
C LEU A 69 -7.16 -16.47 -10.29
N VAL A 70 -7.04 -16.96 -11.53
CA VAL A 70 -6.48 -18.30 -11.80
C VAL A 70 -5.04 -18.41 -11.28
N ARG A 71 -4.20 -17.40 -11.55
CA ARG A 71 -2.82 -17.37 -11.03
C ARG A 71 -2.78 -17.29 -9.50
N GLY A 72 -3.76 -16.62 -8.89
CA GLY A 72 -3.96 -16.59 -7.45
C GLY A 72 -4.27 -17.98 -6.87
N GLU A 73 -5.20 -18.70 -7.50
CA GLU A 73 -5.58 -20.08 -7.14
C GLU A 73 -4.39 -21.05 -7.22
N GLU A 74 -3.62 -20.99 -8.32
CA GLU A 74 -2.43 -21.81 -8.49
C GLU A 74 -1.40 -21.55 -7.40
N LYS A 75 -1.12 -20.27 -7.08
CA LYS A 75 -0.15 -19.90 -6.04
C LYS A 75 -0.62 -20.27 -4.63
N GLU A 76 -1.92 -20.18 -4.38
CA GLU A 76 -2.52 -20.66 -3.13
C GLU A 76 -2.44 -22.18 -3.00
N ALA A 77 -2.64 -22.92 -4.10
CA ALA A 77 -2.51 -24.39 -4.11
C ALA A 77 -1.08 -24.86 -3.85
N GLU A 78 -0.07 -24.15 -4.38
CA GLU A 78 1.36 -24.44 -4.14
C GLU A 78 1.76 -24.30 -2.66
N ASN A 79 1.10 -23.40 -1.92
CA ASN A 79 1.44 -23.06 -0.53
C ASN A 79 0.21 -23.14 0.38
N ALA A 80 -0.62 -24.16 0.19
CA ALA A 80 -1.91 -24.26 0.86
C ALA A 80 -1.78 -24.28 2.40
N ASP A 81 -2.64 -23.51 3.07
CA ASP A 81 -2.82 -23.55 4.52
C ASP A 81 -4.31 -23.53 4.90
N ALA A 82 -4.61 -23.54 6.20
CA ALA A 82 -5.98 -23.59 6.71
C ALA A 82 -6.86 -22.40 6.28
N SER A 83 -6.24 -21.30 5.84
CA SER A 83 -6.92 -20.06 5.42
C SER A 83 -7.00 -19.91 3.90
N SER A 84 -6.40 -20.82 3.11
CA SER A 84 -6.36 -20.73 1.65
C SER A 84 -7.74 -20.64 1.00
N GLU A 85 -8.67 -21.53 1.35
CA GLU A 85 -10.02 -21.51 0.76
C GLU A 85 -10.75 -20.19 1.05
N LYS A 86 -10.70 -19.72 2.30
CA LYS A 86 -11.32 -18.45 2.69
C LYS A 86 -10.72 -17.25 1.95
N ARG A 87 -9.41 -17.27 1.66
CA ARG A 87 -8.76 -16.20 0.88
C ARG A 87 -9.21 -16.22 -0.58
N LEU A 88 -9.40 -17.40 -1.18
CA LEU A 88 -9.95 -17.54 -2.53
C LEU A 88 -11.42 -17.12 -2.59
N GLU A 89 -12.23 -17.51 -1.62
CA GLU A 89 -13.63 -17.05 -1.49
C GLU A 89 -13.70 -15.52 -1.35
N LEU A 90 -12.81 -14.93 -0.54
CA LEU A 90 -12.72 -13.47 -0.37
C LEU A 90 -12.42 -12.77 -1.70
N ALA A 91 -11.46 -13.30 -2.47
CA ALA A 91 -11.11 -12.74 -3.78
C ALA A 91 -12.28 -12.82 -4.77
N ARG A 92 -12.99 -13.96 -4.80
CA ARG A 92 -14.19 -14.13 -5.63
C ARG A 92 -15.30 -13.16 -5.22
N ALA A 93 -15.54 -13.00 -3.92
CA ALA A 93 -16.50 -12.04 -3.39
C ALA A 93 -16.13 -10.60 -3.78
N ALA A 94 -14.87 -10.20 -3.58
CA ALA A 94 -14.35 -8.90 -3.96
C ALA A 94 -14.55 -8.60 -5.46
N CYS A 95 -14.30 -9.57 -6.33
CA CYS A 95 -14.49 -9.43 -7.77
C CYS A 95 -15.97 -9.42 -8.21
N SER A 96 -16.88 -10.00 -7.41
CA SER A 96 -18.29 -10.16 -7.81
C SER A 96 -19.05 -8.85 -8.02
N ILE A 97 -18.56 -7.74 -7.45
CA ILE A 97 -19.17 -6.41 -7.52
C ILE A 97 -18.34 -5.38 -8.29
N VAL A 98 -17.25 -5.80 -8.96
CA VAL A 98 -16.46 -4.93 -9.84
C VAL A 98 -17.37 -4.32 -10.92
N GLY A 99 -17.29 -3.00 -11.09
CA GLY A 99 -18.11 -2.24 -12.03
C GLY A 99 -19.57 -2.00 -11.62
N LYS A 100 -20.02 -2.53 -10.46
CA LYS A 100 -21.45 -2.54 -10.08
C LYS A 100 -21.81 -1.61 -8.91
N VAL A 101 -20.84 -1.09 -8.17
CA VAL A 101 -21.09 -0.33 -6.93
C VAL A 101 -20.31 0.97 -6.94
N ASN A 102 -21.03 2.09 -6.91
CA ASN A 102 -20.44 3.43 -6.90
C ASN A 102 -19.56 3.67 -5.67
N TYR A 103 -18.64 4.62 -5.81
CA TYR A 103 -17.92 5.12 -4.65
C TYR A 103 -18.80 6.06 -3.83
N PHE A 104 -18.84 5.84 -2.53
CA PHE A 104 -19.55 6.70 -1.59
C PHE A 104 -18.69 6.91 -0.35
N TRP A 105 -18.30 8.17 -0.07
CA TRP A 105 -17.47 8.48 1.09
C TRP A 105 -18.18 8.11 2.40
N GLY A 106 -17.54 7.27 3.22
CA GLY A 106 -18.16 6.71 4.42
C GLY A 106 -19.12 5.54 4.16
N GLY A 107 -19.29 5.12 2.90
CA GLY A 107 -20.18 4.02 2.51
C GLY A 107 -19.79 2.69 3.14
N LYS A 108 -20.79 1.93 3.58
CA LYS A 108 -20.67 0.62 4.25
C LYS A 108 -21.81 -0.26 3.79
N SER A 109 -21.69 -1.57 4.01
CA SER A 109 -22.80 -2.49 3.87
C SER A 109 -22.68 -3.60 4.90
N SER A 110 -23.81 -3.97 5.49
CA SER A 110 -23.95 -5.15 6.35
C SER A 110 -24.59 -6.33 5.62
N ALA A 111 -24.89 -6.19 4.33
CA ALA A 111 -25.59 -7.19 3.55
C ALA A 111 -24.69 -8.38 3.18
N ALA A 112 -25.24 -9.58 3.32
CA ALA A 112 -24.73 -10.76 2.64
C ALA A 112 -25.26 -10.73 1.19
N GLY A 113 -24.37 -10.65 0.22
CA GLY A 113 -24.67 -10.44 -1.19
C GLY A 113 -24.86 -8.96 -1.54
N VAL A 114 -25.78 -8.72 -2.50
CA VAL A 114 -26.09 -7.38 -3.01
C VAL A 114 -26.84 -6.58 -1.97
N ASP A 115 -26.37 -5.37 -1.68
CA ASP A 115 -27.10 -4.42 -0.84
C ASP A 115 -28.19 -3.72 -1.66
N PRO A 116 -29.47 -3.80 -1.28
CA PRO A 116 -30.55 -3.12 -2.00
C PRO A 116 -30.42 -1.60 -1.99
N ALA A 117 -29.64 -1.03 -1.06
CA ALA A 117 -29.41 0.41 -0.98
C ALA A 117 -28.45 0.93 -2.05
N TRP A 118 -27.67 0.08 -2.71
CA TRP A 118 -26.69 0.54 -3.70
C TRP A 118 -27.37 1.21 -4.89
N GLY A 119 -26.85 2.37 -5.30
CA GLY A 119 -27.41 3.19 -6.37
C GLY A 119 -28.47 4.19 -5.91
N GLU A 120 -29.04 4.05 -4.71
CA GLU A 120 -30.00 5.01 -4.17
C GLU A 120 -29.33 6.37 -3.93
N LEU A 121 -29.93 7.47 -4.38
CA LEU A 121 -29.39 8.79 -4.11
C LEU A 121 -29.47 9.12 -2.62
N ARG A 122 -28.31 9.35 -1.99
CA ARG A 122 -28.18 9.72 -0.57
C ARG A 122 -27.21 10.86 -0.39
N GLU A 123 -27.43 11.67 0.64
CA GLU A 123 -26.46 12.69 1.04
C GLU A 123 -25.24 12.03 1.69
N VAL A 124 -24.04 12.44 1.30
CA VAL A 124 -22.78 12.03 1.93
C VAL A 124 -22.65 12.76 3.26
N THR A 125 -23.04 12.11 4.35
CA THR A 125 -23.02 12.70 5.70
C THR A 125 -21.66 12.60 6.40
N SER A 126 -20.78 11.71 5.93
CA SER A 126 -19.43 11.56 6.49
C SER A 126 -18.58 12.80 6.15
N GLY A 127 -17.91 13.38 7.14
CA GLY A 127 -17.05 14.54 6.98
C GLY A 127 -15.66 14.19 6.42
N GLY A 128 -14.89 15.23 6.04
CA GLY A 128 -13.49 15.09 5.65
C GLY A 128 -13.24 14.75 4.17
N SER A 129 -14.26 14.86 3.31
CA SER A 129 -14.11 14.69 1.86
C SER A 129 -14.75 15.85 1.10
N GLU A 130 -14.29 16.10 -0.12
CA GLU A 130 -14.90 17.07 -1.04
C GLU A 130 -16.35 16.71 -1.38
N SER A 131 -16.74 15.44 -1.26
CA SER A 131 -18.12 15.00 -1.50
C SER A 131 -19.04 15.20 -0.30
N SER A 132 -18.54 15.57 0.88
CA SER A 132 -19.37 15.76 2.08
C SER A 132 -20.48 16.79 1.82
N GLY A 133 -21.73 16.44 2.15
CA GLY A 133 -22.93 17.25 1.89
C GLY A 133 -23.48 17.17 0.45
N GLN A 134 -22.84 16.42 -0.45
CA GLN A 134 -23.35 16.19 -1.80
C GLN A 134 -24.31 14.98 -1.82
N VAL A 135 -25.30 15.00 -2.71
CA VAL A 135 -26.15 13.84 -2.99
C VAL A 135 -25.48 12.98 -4.07
N ARG A 136 -25.25 11.69 -3.76
CA ARG A 136 -24.60 10.73 -4.66
C ARG A 136 -25.30 9.37 -4.59
N PRO A 137 -25.20 8.53 -5.64
CA PRO A 137 -25.62 7.13 -5.57
C PRO A 137 -24.88 6.42 -4.44
N TYR A 138 -25.61 5.80 -3.52
CA TYR A 138 -25.05 5.11 -2.37
C TYR A 138 -24.25 3.90 -2.81
N GLY A 139 -23.20 3.61 -2.07
CA GLY A 139 -22.24 2.56 -2.39
C GLY A 139 -21.26 2.39 -1.24
N LEU A 140 -20.00 2.15 -1.58
CA LEU A 140 -18.96 1.80 -0.60
C LEU A 140 -17.81 2.82 -0.65
N ASP A 141 -17.11 3.00 0.47
CA ASP A 141 -15.74 3.53 0.42
C ASP A 141 -14.72 2.38 0.40
N CYS A 142 -13.43 2.72 0.35
CA CYS A 142 -12.36 1.73 0.27
C CYS A 142 -12.39 0.71 1.43
N SER A 143 -12.48 1.19 2.66
CA SER A 143 -12.54 0.32 3.85
C SER A 143 -13.86 -0.43 3.99
N GLY A 144 -14.98 0.18 3.59
CA GLY A 144 -16.30 -0.43 3.60
C GLY A 144 -16.44 -1.55 2.59
N PHE A 145 -15.77 -1.42 1.43
CA PHE A 145 -15.61 -2.50 0.47
C PHE A 145 -14.88 -3.69 1.07
N VAL A 146 -13.76 -3.45 1.77
CA VAL A 146 -13.01 -4.53 2.42
C VAL A 146 -13.88 -5.22 3.47
N SER A 147 -14.54 -4.47 4.37
CA SER A 147 -15.47 -5.06 5.35
C SER A 147 -16.59 -5.87 4.70
N TRP A 148 -17.23 -5.34 3.65
CA TRP A 148 -18.29 -6.05 2.93
C TRP A 148 -17.79 -7.35 2.29
N ALA A 149 -16.57 -7.36 1.74
CA ALA A 149 -15.99 -8.56 1.14
C ALA A 149 -15.81 -9.67 2.19
N PHE A 150 -15.35 -9.33 3.41
CA PHE A 150 -15.26 -10.30 4.49
C PHE A 150 -16.62 -10.77 5.01
N ILE A 151 -17.67 -9.94 5.00
CA ILE A 151 -19.04 -10.38 5.34
C ILE A 151 -19.49 -11.55 4.45
N GLN A 152 -19.01 -11.61 3.20
CA GLN A 152 -19.35 -12.71 2.29
C GLN A 152 -18.77 -14.06 2.70
N LEU A 153 -17.80 -14.08 3.63
CA LEU A 153 -17.28 -15.29 4.25
C LEU A 153 -18.16 -15.80 5.40
N GLY A 154 -19.33 -15.20 5.63
CA GLY A 154 -20.28 -15.58 6.67
C GLY A 154 -20.15 -14.84 7.99
N TYR A 155 -19.29 -13.81 8.06
CA TYR A 155 -19.19 -12.95 9.25
C TYR A 155 -20.33 -11.92 9.30
N SER A 156 -20.86 -11.67 10.48
CA SER A 156 -21.76 -10.53 10.70
C SER A 156 -21.02 -9.20 10.67
N PHE A 157 -21.77 -8.10 10.46
CA PHE A 157 -21.21 -6.75 10.51
C PHE A 157 -20.58 -6.41 11.87
N SER A 158 -21.16 -6.90 12.96
CA SER A 158 -20.63 -6.69 14.32
C SER A 158 -19.33 -7.46 14.58
N GLU A 159 -19.22 -8.70 14.06
CA GLU A 159 -17.95 -9.43 14.08
C GLU A 159 -16.89 -8.70 13.27
N MET A 160 -17.24 -8.14 12.10
CA MET A 160 -16.31 -7.37 11.30
C MET A 160 -15.84 -6.11 11.98
N GLU A 161 -16.70 -5.40 12.69
CA GLU A 161 -16.29 -4.25 13.50
C GLU A 161 -15.22 -4.61 14.54
N THR A 162 -15.29 -5.82 15.10
CA THR A 162 -14.35 -6.31 16.11
C THR A 162 -13.06 -6.86 15.50
N LEU A 163 -13.16 -7.76 14.52
CA LEU A 163 -12.05 -8.57 14.00
C LEU A 163 -11.20 -7.85 12.95
N LEU A 164 -11.80 -6.90 12.23
CA LEU A 164 -11.17 -6.22 11.09
C LEU A 164 -11.31 -4.69 11.18
N GLY A 165 -12.46 -4.23 11.65
CA GLY A 165 -12.90 -2.85 11.67
C GLY A 165 -13.39 -2.33 10.32
N ASN A 166 -14.11 -1.21 10.37
CA ASN A 166 -14.76 -0.60 9.21
C ASN A 166 -14.04 0.63 8.64
N GLY A 167 -12.88 0.98 9.20
CA GLY A 167 -12.06 2.10 8.72
C GLY A 167 -10.64 1.63 8.47
N THR A 168 -9.96 2.28 7.53
CA THR A 168 -8.58 1.97 7.14
C THR A 168 -7.60 1.93 8.32
N TRP A 169 -7.77 2.81 9.32
CA TRP A 169 -6.96 2.76 10.55
C TRP A 169 -7.14 1.45 11.33
N ASN A 170 -8.40 1.02 11.53
CA ASN A 170 -8.70 -0.23 12.24
C ASN A 170 -8.18 -1.46 11.49
N GLN A 171 -8.32 -1.45 10.16
CA GLN A 171 -7.87 -2.52 9.28
C GLN A 171 -6.34 -2.61 9.23
N TRP A 172 -5.66 -1.47 9.33
CA TRP A 172 -4.21 -1.43 9.50
C TRP A 172 -3.78 -2.04 10.85
N ASP A 173 -4.40 -1.61 11.95
CA ASP A 173 -4.09 -2.06 13.30
C ASP A 173 -4.34 -3.57 13.48
N ARG A 174 -5.37 -4.11 12.80
CA ARG A 174 -5.76 -5.52 12.84
C ARG A 174 -5.16 -6.36 11.69
N SER A 175 -4.03 -5.93 11.18
CA SER A 175 -3.22 -6.69 10.23
C SER A 175 -1.74 -6.63 10.63
N ALA A 176 -0.92 -7.50 10.05
CA ALA A 176 0.52 -7.54 10.26
C ALA A 176 1.29 -7.11 9.01
N ASP A 177 2.42 -6.42 9.16
CA ASP A 177 3.33 -6.10 8.05
C ASP A 177 3.86 -7.39 7.40
N ILE A 178 3.89 -7.43 6.07
CA ILE A 178 4.51 -8.51 5.29
C ILE A 178 5.41 -7.93 4.19
N ALA A 179 6.40 -8.70 3.76
CA ALA A 179 7.14 -8.34 2.55
C ALA A 179 6.24 -8.53 1.31
N TYR A 180 6.37 -7.68 0.30
CA TYR A 180 5.58 -7.82 -0.93
C TYR A 180 5.80 -9.14 -1.65
N ASN A 181 6.97 -9.76 -1.51
CA ASN A 181 7.24 -11.07 -2.10
C ASN A 181 6.45 -12.19 -1.39
N ASP A 182 6.02 -11.96 -0.15
CA ASP A 182 5.24 -12.91 0.65
C ASP A 182 3.73 -12.65 0.56
N ILE A 183 3.31 -11.72 -0.31
CA ILE A 183 1.90 -11.39 -0.51
C ILE A 183 1.17 -12.58 -1.13
N ARG A 184 -0.03 -12.82 -0.60
CA ARG A 184 -0.95 -13.88 -0.99
C ARG A 184 -2.29 -13.31 -1.41
N VAL A 185 -3.11 -14.13 -2.03
CA VAL A 185 -4.52 -13.79 -2.25
C VAL A 185 -5.17 -13.53 -0.90
N GLY A 186 -6.03 -12.53 -0.78
CA GLY A 186 -6.70 -12.13 0.46
C GLY A 186 -5.88 -11.25 1.42
N ASP A 187 -4.58 -11.10 1.20
CA ASP A 187 -3.80 -10.04 1.87
C ASP A 187 -4.29 -8.66 1.39
N VAL A 188 -4.02 -7.62 2.17
CA VAL A 188 -4.41 -6.25 1.84
C VAL A 188 -3.18 -5.39 1.59
N ALA A 189 -3.36 -4.28 0.90
CA ALA A 189 -2.31 -3.27 0.79
C ALA A 189 -2.88 -1.87 0.99
N PHE A 190 -2.08 -1.01 1.61
CA PHE A 190 -2.44 0.37 1.92
C PHE A 190 -1.61 1.37 1.13
N MET A 191 -2.17 2.55 0.87
CA MET A 191 -1.46 3.66 0.23
C MET A 191 -0.39 4.23 1.15
N ASP A 192 -0.75 4.51 2.40
CA ASP A 192 0.13 5.14 3.38
C ASP A 192 0.27 4.32 4.67
N ARG A 193 1.39 4.55 5.36
CA ARG A 193 1.66 3.96 6.67
C ARG A 193 0.98 4.75 7.78
N TYR A 194 0.32 4.06 8.71
CA TYR A 194 -0.18 4.70 9.92
C TYR A 194 0.92 4.87 11.01
N PRO A 195 0.81 5.91 11.88
CA PRO A 195 -0.15 7.02 11.80
C PRO A 195 0.14 7.95 10.62
N THR A 196 -0.91 8.46 9.98
CA THR A 196 -0.83 9.44 8.89
C THR A 196 -1.95 10.46 9.04
N ASP A 197 -1.68 11.70 8.67
CA ASP A 197 -2.66 12.79 8.53
C ASP A 197 -3.19 12.92 7.10
N GLN A 198 -2.64 12.13 6.17
CA GLN A 198 -3.10 12.03 4.79
C GLN A 198 -4.30 11.08 4.70
N GLY A 199 -5.15 11.30 3.68
CA GLY A 199 -6.16 10.30 3.31
C GLY A 199 -5.47 8.99 2.94
N ASN A 200 -6.00 7.86 3.40
CA ASN A 200 -5.44 6.54 3.10
C ASN A 200 -6.40 5.73 2.23
N HIS A 201 -5.87 4.71 1.57
CA HIS A 201 -6.61 3.82 0.69
C HIS A 201 -6.21 2.38 0.97
N ILE A 202 -7.13 1.45 0.75
CA ILE A 202 -6.91 0.01 0.97
C ILE A 202 -7.51 -0.80 -0.18
N GLY A 203 -6.86 -1.91 -0.52
CA GLY A 203 -7.35 -2.90 -1.48
C GLY A 203 -6.98 -4.32 -1.08
N ILE A 204 -7.74 -5.29 -1.59
CA ILE A 204 -7.55 -6.73 -1.37
C ILE A 204 -6.77 -7.30 -2.55
N CYS A 205 -5.68 -8.00 -2.29
CA CYS A 205 -4.96 -8.78 -3.29
C CYS A 205 -5.86 -9.93 -3.77
N ILE A 206 -6.25 -9.93 -5.05
CA ILE A 206 -7.11 -10.98 -5.62
C ILE A 206 -6.32 -12.03 -6.42
N GLY A 207 -5.06 -11.75 -6.74
CA GLY A 207 -4.28 -12.59 -7.63
C GLY A 207 -3.08 -11.88 -8.23
N PHE A 208 -2.54 -12.44 -9.32
CA PHE A 208 -1.26 -12.02 -9.89
C PHE A 208 -1.27 -11.96 -11.42
N LEU A 209 -0.63 -10.96 -11.99
CA LEU A 209 -0.32 -10.90 -13.42
C LEU A 209 0.78 -11.91 -13.80
N GLU A 210 1.01 -12.08 -15.11
CA GLU A 210 2.00 -13.02 -15.65
C GLU A 210 3.42 -12.74 -15.12
N ASN A 211 3.76 -11.46 -14.95
CA ASN A 211 5.03 -11.01 -14.39
C ASN A 211 5.15 -11.18 -12.86
N GLY A 212 4.13 -11.76 -12.22
CA GLY A 212 4.06 -11.95 -10.77
C GLY A 212 3.62 -10.71 -9.98
N GLU A 213 3.26 -9.61 -10.64
CA GLU A 213 2.75 -8.42 -9.96
C GLU A 213 1.37 -8.70 -9.32
N PRO A 214 1.18 -8.42 -8.02
CA PRO A 214 -0.12 -8.56 -7.38
C PRO A 214 -1.09 -7.48 -7.87
N VAL A 215 -2.36 -7.83 -7.98
CA VAL A 215 -3.44 -6.92 -8.37
C VAL A 215 -4.48 -6.80 -7.27
N PHE A 216 -5.08 -5.63 -7.16
CA PHE A 216 -5.88 -5.26 -6.00
C PHE A 216 -7.30 -4.89 -6.41
N ALA A 217 -8.29 -5.53 -5.79
CA ALA A 217 -9.68 -5.08 -5.83
C ALA A 217 -9.90 -4.01 -4.75
N HIS A 218 -10.57 -2.91 -5.10
CA HIS A 218 -10.88 -1.81 -4.18
C HIS A 218 -12.01 -0.94 -4.71
N CYS A 219 -12.70 -0.23 -3.81
CA CYS A 219 -13.64 0.82 -4.20
C CYS A 219 -12.93 2.17 -4.28
N SER A 220 -12.91 2.77 -5.47
CA SER A 220 -12.07 3.91 -5.81
C SER A 220 -12.89 5.16 -6.09
N SER A 221 -12.53 6.26 -5.43
CA SER A 221 -13.11 7.58 -5.71
C SER A 221 -12.80 8.08 -7.12
N SER A 222 -11.60 7.79 -7.65
CA SER A 222 -11.19 8.26 -8.98
C SER A 222 -11.87 7.52 -10.13
N TYR A 223 -12.27 6.26 -9.90
CA TYR A 223 -13.03 5.48 -10.86
C TYR A 223 -14.54 5.51 -10.60
N ASP A 224 -14.96 6.10 -9.46
CA ASP A 224 -16.32 6.08 -8.94
C ASP A 224 -16.96 4.67 -8.94
N ASN A 225 -16.17 3.64 -8.64
CA ASN A 225 -16.63 2.26 -8.67
C ASN A 225 -15.69 1.32 -7.89
N VAL A 226 -16.14 0.09 -7.67
CA VAL A 226 -15.26 -1.05 -7.39
C VAL A 226 -14.52 -1.45 -8.66
N VAL A 227 -13.19 -1.49 -8.58
CA VAL A 227 -12.30 -1.83 -9.69
C VAL A 227 -11.21 -2.80 -9.22
N VAL A 228 -10.59 -3.50 -10.16
CA VAL A 228 -9.31 -4.18 -9.94
C VAL A 228 -8.23 -3.41 -10.67
N THR A 229 -7.12 -3.10 -9.98
CA THR A 229 -6.02 -2.35 -10.58
C THR A 229 -4.67 -3.03 -10.35
N THR A 230 -3.69 -2.67 -11.16
CA THR A 230 -2.27 -2.88 -10.85
C THR A 230 -1.88 -2.16 -9.55
N ARG A 231 -0.70 -2.47 -9.00
CA ARG A 231 -0.26 -1.95 -7.71
C ARG A 231 -0.17 -0.42 -7.69
N GLY A 232 0.38 0.17 -8.76
CA GLY A 232 0.63 1.60 -8.87
C GLY A 232 1.34 2.18 -7.65
N THR A 233 1.01 3.41 -7.27
CA THR A 233 1.41 4.05 -5.99
C THR A 233 0.28 4.03 -4.95
N ALA A 234 -0.87 3.40 -5.26
CA ALA A 234 -2.02 3.30 -4.36
C ALA A 234 -1.88 2.18 -3.31
N PHE A 235 -0.98 1.23 -3.56
CA PHE A 235 -0.76 0.06 -2.71
C PHE A 235 0.75 -0.06 -2.41
N ASN A 236 1.22 0.62 -1.37
CA ASN A 236 2.62 0.71 -0.99
C ASN A 236 3.01 -0.20 0.17
N TYR A 237 2.06 -0.56 1.03
CA TYR A 237 2.30 -1.30 2.27
C TYR A 237 1.43 -2.56 2.31
N ALA A 238 2.02 -3.72 1.98
CA ALA A 238 1.36 -5.02 2.04
C ALA A 238 1.22 -5.49 3.49
N ARG A 239 0.04 -6.00 3.84
CA ARG A 239 -0.28 -6.48 5.18
C ARG A 239 -1.19 -7.71 5.12
N ARG A 240 -1.03 -8.61 6.10
CA ARG A 240 -1.88 -9.79 6.28
C ARG A 240 -2.92 -9.53 7.36
N PRO A 241 -4.23 -9.55 7.05
CA PRO A 241 -5.29 -9.45 8.06
C PRO A 241 -5.14 -10.53 9.14
N ASN A 242 -5.23 -10.12 10.42
CA ASN A 242 -5.06 -11.04 11.55
C ASN A 242 -6.14 -12.13 11.60
N ILE A 243 -7.30 -11.88 10.98
CA ILE A 243 -8.41 -12.85 10.87
C ILE A 243 -8.04 -14.12 10.08
N PHE A 244 -6.94 -14.09 9.33
CA PHE A 244 -6.42 -15.26 8.61
C PHE A 244 -5.27 -15.98 9.34
N ASN A 245 -4.80 -15.44 10.46
CA ASN A 245 -3.67 -15.98 11.24
C ASN A 245 -4.15 -16.84 12.42
#